data_AF-A0A0C1RNC3-F1
#
_entry.id   AF-A0A0C1RNC3-F1
#
_cell.length_a   1.000
_cell.length_b   1.000
_cell.length_c   1.000
_cell.angle_alpha   90.00
_cell.angle_beta   90.00
_cell.angle_gamma   90.00
#
_symmetry.space_group_name_H-M   'P 1'
#
loop_
_entity.id
_entity.type
_entity.pdbx_description
1 polymer ?
#
loop_
_entity_poly.entity_id
_entity_poly.type
_entity_poly.pdbx_seq_one_letter_code
_entity_poly.pdbx_strand_id
1 'polypeptide(L)'
;MKGQQFLPAFPEGAVRIGKSSLSLLTKDGTVNYFIGADNYHSHKESDTASRRYILASLMEHKHVRPRDLEGPPLCIPHRTLMNWTSQLREKGPGSFFS
;
A
#
# COMPACT_ATOMS: atom_id res chain seq x y z
N MET A 1 1.66 -16.00 -34.93
CA MET A 1 0.90 -15.99 -33.66
C MET A 1 1.58 -14.99 -32.73
N LYS A 2 0.81 -14.05 -32.16
CA LYS A 2 1.33 -12.92 -31.37
C LYS A 2 1.96 -13.42 -30.08
N GLY A 3 3.21 -13.01 -29.82
CA GLY A 3 3.94 -13.34 -28.61
C GLY A 3 3.21 -12.83 -27.38
N GLN A 4 2.91 -13.74 -26.46
CA GLN A 4 2.35 -13.44 -25.16
C GLN A 4 3.42 -12.65 -24.39
N GLN A 5 3.22 -11.34 -24.20
CA GLN A 5 4.04 -10.55 -23.29
C GLN A 5 3.89 -11.15 -21.90
N PHE A 6 4.91 -11.88 -21.46
CA PHE A 6 5.02 -12.32 -20.08
C PHE A 6 5.01 -11.06 -19.21
N LEU A 7 3.92 -10.84 -18.47
CA LEU A 7 3.95 -9.91 -17.34
C LEU A 7 5.15 -10.32 -16.48
N PRO A 8 5.98 -9.38 -16.00
CA PRO A 8 7.06 -9.72 -15.09
C PRO A 8 6.47 -10.55 -13.96
N ALA A 9 7.07 -11.72 -13.73
CA ALA A 9 6.63 -12.61 -12.66
C ALA A 9 6.51 -11.78 -11.39
N PHE A 10 5.34 -11.84 -10.75
CA PHE A 10 5.06 -11.09 -9.55
C PHE A 10 6.18 -11.34 -8.52
N PRO A 11 6.76 -10.30 -7.92
CA PRO A 11 8.02 -10.42 -7.22
C PRO A 11 7.96 -11.47 -6.11
N GLU A 12 8.92 -12.38 -6.13
CA GLU A 12 9.02 -13.46 -5.15
C GLU A 12 9.08 -12.87 -3.73
N GLY A 13 8.30 -13.43 -2.81
CA GLY A 13 8.18 -12.94 -1.42
C GLY A 13 7.19 -11.80 -1.21
N ALA A 14 6.55 -11.28 -2.26
CA ALA A 14 5.51 -10.27 -2.09
C ALA A 14 4.22 -10.87 -1.49
N VAL A 15 3.67 -10.20 -0.48
CA VAL A 15 2.45 -10.60 0.21
C VAL A 15 1.27 -9.82 -0.34
N ARG A 16 0.26 -10.55 -0.84
CA ARG A 16 -1.01 -9.99 -1.31
C ARG A 16 -1.85 -9.51 -0.13
N ILE A 17 -2.44 -8.32 -0.23
CA ILE A 17 -3.26 -7.74 0.83
C ILE A 17 -4.75 -7.92 0.52
N GLY A 18 -5.42 -8.73 1.34
CA GLY A 18 -6.85 -9.03 1.21
C GLY A 18 -7.22 -9.54 -0.19
N LYS A 19 -8.39 -9.11 -0.69
CA LYS A 19 -8.84 -9.40 -2.07
C LYS A 19 -8.50 -8.27 -3.05
N SER A 20 -7.53 -7.42 -2.71
CA SER A 20 -7.19 -6.22 -3.49
C SER A 20 -6.08 -6.47 -4.53
N SER A 21 -5.82 -5.48 -5.40
CA SER A 21 -4.67 -5.50 -6.29
C SER A 21 -3.34 -5.15 -5.59
N LEU A 22 -3.40 -4.73 -4.32
CA LEU A 22 -2.24 -4.32 -3.53
C LEU A 22 -1.41 -5.51 -3.06
N SER A 23 -0.10 -5.37 -3.22
CA SER A 23 0.88 -6.31 -2.69
C SER A 23 2.06 -5.59 -2.06
N LEU A 24 2.61 -6.18 -1.00
CA LEU A 24 3.76 -5.63 -0.27
C LEU A 24 4.98 -6.51 -0.42
N LEU A 25 6.13 -5.92 -0.71
CA LEU A 25 7.42 -6.60 -0.66
C LEU A 25 8.36 -5.83 0.28
N THR A 26 8.78 -6.49 1.35
CA THR A 26 9.87 -5.99 2.18
C THR A 26 11.17 -6.60 1.68
N LYS A 27 12.10 -5.76 1.23
CA LYS A 27 13.42 -6.17 0.75
C LYS A 27 14.45 -5.11 1.12
N ASP A 28 15.58 -5.53 1.67
CA ASP A 28 16.72 -4.65 2.02
C ASP A 28 16.30 -3.43 2.85
N GLY A 29 15.46 -3.65 3.87
CA GLY A 29 14.93 -2.61 4.77
C GLY A 29 13.99 -1.59 4.10
N THR A 30 13.47 -1.93 2.92
CA THR A 30 12.56 -1.09 2.14
C THR A 30 11.26 -1.84 1.89
N VAL A 31 10.13 -1.20 2.18
CA VAL A 31 8.79 -1.73 1.91
C VAL A 31 8.31 -1.13 0.60
N ASN A 32 7.92 -2.00 -0.34
CA ASN A 32 7.45 -1.64 -1.67
C ASN A 32 5.98 -2.02 -1.82
N TYR A 33 5.17 -1.12 -2.39
CA TYR A 33 3.73 -1.25 -2.54
C TYR A 33 3.42 -1.38 -4.03
N PHE A 34 2.92 -2.54 -4.44
CA PHE A 34 2.62 -2.81 -5.85
C PHE A 34 1.12 -2.83 -6.09
N ILE A 35 0.67 -2.19 -7.18
CA ILE A 35 -0.68 -2.35 -7.73
C ILE A 35 -0.55 -3.18 -9.01
N GLY A 36 -0.90 -4.46 -8.92
CA GLY A 36 -0.56 -5.39 -9.99
C GLY A 36 0.95 -5.58 -10.09
N ALA A 37 1.55 -5.21 -11.23
CA ALA A 37 2.99 -5.29 -11.47
C ALA A 37 3.71 -3.94 -11.25
N ASP A 38 2.98 -2.85 -11.11
CA ASP A 38 3.54 -1.49 -11.03
C ASP A 38 3.86 -1.13 -9.58
N ASN A 39 5.06 -0.62 -9.34
CA ASN A 39 5.42 -0.08 -8.03
C ASN A 39 4.72 1.28 -7.84
N TYR A 40 3.78 1.33 -6.91
CA TYR A 40 3.04 2.53 -6.53
C TYR A 40 3.89 3.46 -5.65
N HIS A 41 4.59 2.90 -4.67
CA HIS A 41 5.46 3.65 -3.77
C HIS A 41 6.41 2.71 -3.01
N SER A 42 7.56 3.26 -2.59
CA SER A 42 8.48 2.59 -1.66
C SER A 42 8.83 3.51 -0.49
N HIS A 43 9.11 2.93 0.68
CA HIS A 43 9.66 3.68 1.82
C HIS A 43 10.58 2.80 2.66
N LYS A 44 11.41 3.41 3.51
CA LYS A 44 12.21 2.68 4.51
C LYS A 44 11.30 2.04 5.54
N GLU A 45 11.56 0.81 5.94
CA GLU A 45 10.71 0.08 6.89
C GLU A 45 10.52 0.82 8.23
N SER A 46 11.54 1.56 8.67
CA SER A 46 11.48 2.42 9.86
C SER A 46 10.63 3.68 9.70
N ASP A 47 10.31 4.08 8.47
CA ASP A 47 9.53 5.28 8.17
C ASP A 47 8.02 5.00 8.30
N THR A 48 7.54 5.09 9.53
CA THR A 48 6.13 4.89 9.83
C THR A 48 5.24 6.04 9.34
N ALA A 49 5.79 7.22 9.07
CA ALA A 49 5.05 8.36 8.52
C ALA A 49 4.67 8.09 7.07
N SER A 50 5.66 7.72 6.25
CA SER A 50 5.45 7.29 4.86
C SER A 50 4.48 6.12 4.78
N ARG A 51 4.61 5.10 5.65
CA ARG A 51 3.66 3.98 5.70
C ARG A 51 2.21 4.44 5.83
N ARG A 52 1.94 5.35 6.77
CA ARG A 52 0.58 5.87 7.03
C ARG A 52 0.05 6.65 5.82
N TYR A 53 0.87 7.54 5.28
CA TYR A 53 0.54 8.32 4.10
C TYR A 53 0.21 7.43 2.89
N ILE A 54 1.06 6.45 2.58
CA ILE A 54 0.90 5.56 1.43
C ILE A 54 -0.39 4.75 1.56
N LEU A 55 -0.67 4.17 2.74
CA LEU A 55 -1.90 3.43 2.97
C LEU A 55 -3.15 4.33 2.87
N ALA A 56 -3.09 5.56 3.37
CA ALA A 56 -4.17 6.53 3.23
C ALA A 56 -4.40 6.89 1.75
N SER A 57 -3.33 7.14 0.99
CA SER A 57 -3.38 7.46 -0.44
C SER A 57 -3.96 6.29 -1.27
N LEU A 58 -3.55 5.06 -0.97
CA LEU A 58 -4.08 3.85 -1.62
C LEU A 58 -5.59 3.67 -1.39
N MET A 59 -6.08 3.98 -0.19
CA MET A 59 -7.52 3.97 0.08
C MET A 59 -8.24 5.12 -0.61
N GLU A 60 -7.66 6.32 -0.59
CA GLU A 60 -8.25 7.51 -1.20
C GLU A 60 -8.44 7.34 -2.71
N HIS A 61 -7.47 6.73 -3.38
CA HIS A 61 -7.52 6.40 -4.80
C HIS A 61 -8.26 5.08 -5.09
N LYS A 62 -8.90 4.48 -4.09
CA LYS A 62 -9.72 3.25 -4.21
C LYS A 62 -8.94 2.02 -4.71
N HIS A 63 -7.62 2.00 -4.55
CA HIS A 63 -6.80 0.83 -4.86
C HIS A 63 -6.99 -0.30 -3.83
N VAL A 64 -7.30 0.07 -2.58
CA VAL A 64 -7.55 -0.88 -1.50
C VAL A 64 -8.75 -0.40 -0.67
N ARG A 65 -9.53 -1.35 -0.12
CA ARG A 65 -10.60 -1.01 0.83
C ARG A 65 -10.11 -1.17 2.26
N PRO A 66 -10.71 -0.48 3.24
CA PRO A 66 -10.31 -0.60 4.63
C PRO A 66 -10.28 -2.05 5.14
N ARG A 67 -11.32 -2.82 4.80
CA ARG A 67 -11.43 -4.24 5.18
C ARG A 67 -10.27 -5.12 4.71
N ASP A 68 -9.61 -4.75 3.61
CA ASP A 68 -8.47 -5.49 3.09
C ASP A 68 -7.20 -5.22 3.93
N LEU A 69 -7.12 -4.07 4.62
CA LEU A 69 -6.02 -3.68 5.52
C LEU A 69 -6.28 -4.05 7.00
N GLU A 70 -7.54 -4.28 7.37
CA GLU A 70 -7.96 -4.72 8.70
C GLU A 70 -7.58 -6.18 8.99
N GLY A 71 -7.42 -6.99 7.95
CA GLY A 71 -6.99 -8.38 8.06
C GLY A 71 -5.46 -8.56 8.09
N PRO A 72 -4.98 -9.80 8.31
CA PRO A 72 -3.58 -10.14 8.13
C PRO A 72 -3.09 -9.80 6.71
N PRO A 73 -1.82 -9.38 6.55
CA PRO A 73 -0.79 -9.26 7.60
C PRO A 73 -0.79 -7.93 8.36
N LEU A 74 -1.61 -6.94 7.95
CA LEU A 74 -1.47 -5.56 8.44
C LEU A 74 -2.24 -5.29 9.74
N CYS A 75 -3.38 -5.95 9.93
CA CYS A 75 -4.19 -5.91 11.15
C CYS A 75 -4.47 -4.48 11.66
N ILE A 76 -4.71 -3.52 10.75
CA ILE A 76 -4.88 -2.10 11.12
C ILE A 76 -6.35 -1.84 11.45
N PRO A 77 -6.68 -1.27 12.63
CA PRO A 77 -8.07 -0.99 12.99
C PRO A 77 -8.76 -0.05 12.00
N HIS A 78 -10.04 -0.32 11.70
CA HIS A 78 -10.86 0.48 10.77
C HIS A 78 -10.83 1.98 11.07
N ARG A 79 -11.02 2.35 12.35
CA ARG A 79 -11.03 3.76 12.77
C ARG A 79 -9.70 4.45 12.49
N THR A 80 -8.58 3.76 12.68
CA THR A 80 -7.25 4.28 12.38
C THR A 80 -7.09 4.57 10.89
N LEU A 81 -7.55 3.65 10.04
CA LEU A 81 -7.55 3.83 8.59
C LEU A 81 -8.39 5.05 8.18
N MET A 82 -9.61 5.18 8.70
CA MET A 82 -10.49 6.31 8.40
C MET A 82 -9.93 7.64 8.86
N ASN A 83 -9.29 7.67 10.03
CA ASN A 83 -8.61 8.87 10.52
C ASN A 83 -7.48 9.30 9.58
N TRP A 84 -6.64 8.37 9.10
CA TRP A 84 -5.58 8.70 8.14
C TRP A 84 -6.14 9.19 6.81
N THR A 85 -7.19 8.55 6.28
CA THR A 85 -7.85 9.02 5.05
C THR A 85 -8.45 10.41 5.21
N SER A 86 -9.14 10.69 6.33
CA SER A 86 -9.68 12.04 6.62
C SER A 86 -8.56 13.07 6.73
N GLN A 87 -7.48 12.74 7.45
CA GLN A 87 -6.30 13.60 7.57
C GLN A 87 -5.72 13.94 6.19
N LEU A 88 -5.60 12.95 5.29
CA LEU A 88 -5.11 13.19 3.94
C LEU A 88 -6.03 14.15 3.15
N ARG A 89 -7.35 13.97 3.24
CA ARG A 89 -8.32 14.83 2.55
C ARG A 89 -8.32 16.27 3.07
N GLU A 90 -8.28 16.42 4.39
CA GLU A 90 -8.48 17.72 5.05
C GLU A 90 -7.18 18.54 5.13
N LYS A 91 -6.06 17.87 5.37
CA LYS A 91 -4.77 18.52 5.68
C LYS A 91 -3.69 18.26 4.63
N GLY A 92 -3.94 17.36 3.69
CA GLY A 92 -3.01 17.01 2.62
C GLY A 92 -1.83 16.13 3.07
N PRO A 93 -0.97 15.72 2.11
CA PRO A 93 0.14 14.80 2.35
C PRO A 93 1.15 15.27 3.40
N GLY A 94 1.45 16.57 3.44
CA GLY A 94 2.45 17.14 4.35
C GLY A 94 2.15 16.89 5.83
N SER A 95 0.87 16.74 6.17
CA SER A 95 0.42 16.51 7.56
C SER A 95 0.90 15.20 8.18
N PHE A 96 1.39 14.24 7.38
CA PHE A 96 1.94 12.98 7.89
C PHE A 96 3.39 13.10 8.34
N PHE A 97 4.07 14.20 7.97
CA PHE A 97 5.52 14.39 8.15
C PHE A 97 5.87 15.58 9.05
N SER A 98 4.85 16.26 9.59
CA SER A 98 4.93 17.41 10.48
C SER A 98 4.77 17.02 11.95
#